data_AF-A0A1Q7CU64-F1
#
_entry.id   AF-A0A1Q7CU64-F1
#
_cell.length_a   1.000
_cell.length_b   1.000
_cell.length_c   1.000
_cell.angle_alpha   90.00
_cell.angle_beta   90.00
_cell.angle_gamma   90.00
#
_symmetry.space_group_name_H-M   'P 1'
#
loop_
_entity.id
_entity.type
_entity.pdbx_description
1 polymer ?
#
loop_
_entity_poly.entity_id
_entity_poly.type
_entity_poly.pdbx_seq_one_letter_code
_entity_poly.pdbx_strand_id
1 'polypeptide(L)'
;MNGIGLLSAIVSAVSWGTFFVPVRKVNVVNVWQLQGATGIGVLLFAIPVGFFWGFDIIPGGLFSGIIWTVGNILALYSVRLIGLSRTSPFLAGFSILVSFTWGILFFNEKFNYMILAIAAIGLILAGLPFVSNAAKSPLIQKKGYLFAAASGLIGGSYVIPMQATHSLQSGFFSSSLSIFAIGIPLLLLSRRFIKKEMAAGILSGSLFNVGSLAVLMAISLIGITIAYPISQTATLFAVSWGILYFREIVHRNNILKVITGAGMILCGAVLLAIA
;
A
#
# COMPACT_ATOMS: atom_id res chain seq x y z
N MET A 1 12.57 -7.80 -19.95
CA MET A 1 11.82 -7.11 -18.88
C MET A 1 12.31 -5.67 -18.77
N ASN A 2 11.40 -4.70 -18.61
CA ASN A 2 11.77 -3.29 -18.58
C ASN A 2 12.38 -2.91 -17.22
N GLY A 3 13.68 -2.60 -17.18
CA GLY A 3 14.40 -2.27 -15.94
C GLY A 3 13.87 -1.02 -15.23
N ILE A 4 13.33 -0.05 -15.99
CA ILE A 4 12.71 1.16 -15.43
C ILE A 4 11.44 0.78 -14.67
N GLY A 5 10.62 -0.12 -15.22
CA GLY A 5 9.40 -0.59 -14.55
C GLY A 5 9.68 -1.28 -13.21
N LEU A 6 10.73 -2.10 -13.14
CA LEU A 6 11.16 -2.73 -11.89
C LEU A 6 11.65 -1.70 -10.87
N LEU A 7 12.46 -0.73 -11.31
CA LEU A 7 12.93 0.35 -10.44
C LEU A 7 11.75 1.15 -9.89
N SER A 8 10.75 1.47 -10.73
CA SER A 8 9.53 2.15 -10.30
C SER A 8 8.72 1.34 -9.28
N ALA A 9 8.62 0.02 -9.44
CA ALA A 9 7.97 -0.85 -8.44
C ALA A 9 8.74 -0.87 -7.10
N ILE A 10 10.07 -0.86 -7.13
CA ILE A 10 10.90 -0.78 -5.91
C ILE A 10 10.73 0.58 -5.23
N VAL A 11 10.72 1.68 -5.99
CA VAL A 11 10.44 3.02 -5.44
C VAL A 11 9.07 3.05 -4.77
N SER A 12 8.06 2.44 -5.40
CA SER A 12 6.74 2.28 -4.79
C SER A 12 6.80 1.50 -3.47
N ALA A 13 7.52 0.37 -3.44
CA ALA A 13 7.70 -0.43 -2.25
C ALA A 13 8.32 0.37 -1.09
N VAL A 14 9.37 1.14 -1.35
CA VAL A 14 10.02 1.98 -0.32
C VAL A 14 9.04 3.03 0.22
N SER A 15 8.35 3.74 -0.68
CA SER A 15 7.42 4.81 -0.32
C SER A 15 6.21 4.29 0.46
N TRP A 16 5.56 3.23 -0.02
CA TRP A 16 4.43 2.60 0.67
C TRP A 16 4.83 1.88 1.96
N GLY A 17 6.04 1.32 2.03
CA GLY A 17 6.55 0.75 3.27
C GLY A 17 6.83 1.80 4.35
N THR A 18 7.13 3.03 3.93
CA THR A 18 7.39 4.17 4.82
C THR A 18 6.12 4.97 5.13
N PHE A 19 5.06 4.82 4.33
CA PHE A 19 3.78 5.52 4.45
C PHE A 19 3.19 5.55 5.87
N PHE A 20 3.23 4.43 6.59
CA PHE A 20 2.66 4.35 7.94
C PHE A 20 3.61 4.78 9.07
N VAL A 21 4.88 5.09 8.77
CA VAL A 21 5.87 5.47 9.79
C VAL A 21 5.51 6.80 10.48
N PRO A 22 5.17 7.89 9.77
CA PRO A 22 4.74 9.13 10.42
C PRO A 22 3.50 8.93 11.29
N VAL A 23 2.54 8.14 10.79
CA VAL A 23 1.30 7.77 11.49
C VAL A 23 1.60 7.06 12.81
N ARG A 24 2.45 6.04 12.78
CA ARG A 24 2.80 5.24 13.97
C ARG A 24 3.51 6.09 15.03
N LYS A 25 4.35 7.04 14.62
CA LYS A 25 5.13 7.91 15.51
C LYS A 25 4.25 8.81 16.41
N VAL A 26 3.05 9.15 15.97
CA VAL A 26 2.19 10.13 16.67
C VAL A 26 1.08 9.50 17.54
N ASN A 27 1.04 8.17 17.68
CA ASN A 27 0.04 7.44 18.47
C ASN A 27 -1.40 7.94 18.24
N VAL A 28 -1.86 7.77 16.99
CA VAL A 28 -3.14 8.28 16.48
C VAL A 28 -4.30 8.07 17.44
N VAL A 29 -4.93 9.18 17.82
CA VAL A 29 -6.16 9.22 18.60
C VAL A 29 -7.36 9.32 17.67
N ASN A 30 -7.28 10.15 16.62
CA ASN A 30 -8.39 10.44 15.72
C ASN A 30 -8.10 10.02 14.27
N VAL A 31 -8.66 8.86 13.88
CA VAL A 31 -8.50 8.30 12.52
C VAL A 31 -9.08 9.23 11.44
N TRP A 32 -10.15 9.95 11.75
CA TRP A 32 -10.83 10.81 10.77
C TRP A 32 -10.01 12.06 10.46
N GLN A 33 -9.42 12.68 11.50
CA GLN A 33 -8.48 13.77 11.32
C GLN A 33 -7.28 13.32 10.49
N LEU A 34 -6.73 12.14 10.79
CA LEU A 34 -5.58 11.59 10.08
C LEU A 34 -5.89 11.28 8.61
N GLN A 35 -7.06 10.68 8.32
CA GLN A 35 -7.49 10.42 6.95
C GLN A 35 -7.60 11.72 6.16
N GLY A 36 -8.19 12.76 6.75
CA GLY A 36 -8.29 14.05 6.08
C GLY A 36 -6.95 14.73 5.87
N ALA A 37 -6.04 14.66 6.85
CA ALA A 37 -4.67 15.14 6.70
C ALA A 37 -3.92 14.38 5.59
N THR A 38 -4.13 13.07 5.49
CA THR A 38 -3.63 12.24 4.39
C THR A 38 -4.15 12.72 3.05
N GLY A 39 -5.45 13.02 2.95
CA GLY A 39 -6.04 13.60 1.73
C GLY A 39 -5.42 14.94 1.32
N ILE A 40 -5.11 15.82 2.28
CA ILE A 40 -4.39 17.07 2.02
C ILE A 40 -3.01 16.77 1.42
N GLY A 41 -2.23 15.88 2.05
CA GLY A 41 -0.88 15.54 1.57
C GLY A 41 -0.86 14.89 0.19
N VAL A 42 -1.86 14.06 -0.10
CA VAL A 42 -2.09 13.44 -1.42
C VAL A 42 -2.31 14.53 -2.47
N LEU A 43 -3.27 15.43 -2.27
CA LEU A 43 -3.59 16.47 -3.25
C LEU A 43 -2.41 17.46 -3.44
N LEU A 44 -1.76 17.87 -2.36
CA LEU A 44 -0.59 18.76 -2.43
C LEU A 44 0.54 18.17 -3.27
N PHE A 45 0.77 16.85 -3.17
CA PHE A 45 1.74 16.17 -4.03
C PHE A 45 1.28 16.07 -5.48
N ALA A 46 -0.03 15.89 -5.71
CA ALA A 46 -0.57 15.74 -7.06
C ALA A 46 -0.55 17.03 -7.88
N ILE A 47 -0.60 18.20 -7.24
CA ILE A 47 -0.61 19.50 -7.95
C ILE A 47 0.63 19.69 -8.84
N PRO A 48 1.88 19.57 -8.32
CA PRO A 48 3.08 19.63 -9.17
C PRO A 48 3.08 18.62 -10.31
N VAL A 49 2.61 17.39 -10.05
CA VAL A 49 2.53 16.33 -11.08
C VAL A 49 1.51 16.68 -12.16
N GLY A 50 0.39 17.30 -11.79
CA GLY A 50 -0.67 17.72 -12.70
C GLY A 50 -0.21 18.71 -13.77
N PHE A 51 0.83 19.52 -13.51
CA PHE A 51 1.43 20.38 -14.54
C PHE A 51 2.12 19.60 -15.66
N PHE A 52 2.52 18.35 -15.42
CA PHE A 52 3.14 17.47 -16.43
C PHE A 52 2.14 16.46 -17.01
N TRP A 53 1.19 15.98 -16.20
CA TRP A 53 0.29 14.87 -16.55
C TRP A 53 -1.16 15.30 -16.78
N GLY A 54 -1.48 16.58 -16.60
CA GLY A 54 -2.83 17.11 -16.70
C GLY A 54 -3.58 17.11 -15.36
N PHE A 55 -4.63 17.93 -15.30
CA PHE A 55 -5.54 18.04 -14.17
C PHE A 55 -6.90 17.36 -14.46
N ASP A 56 -6.87 16.33 -15.30
CA ASP A 56 -8.09 15.68 -15.79
C ASP A 56 -8.90 15.08 -14.64
N ILE A 57 -10.20 15.37 -14.64
CA ILE A 57 -11.16 14.80 -13.70
C ILE A 57 -11.94 13.72 -14.41
N ILE A 58 -11.48 12.48 -14.26
CA ILE A 58 -12.05 11.33 -14.97
C ILE A 58 -12.64 10.32 -14.00
N PRO A 59 -13.73 9.62 -14.37
CA PRO A 59 -14.39 8.66 -13.49
C PRO A 59 -13.46 7.55 -12.99
N GLY A 60 -12.58 7.01 -13.84
CA GLY A 60 -11.65 5.95 -13.47
C GLY A 60 -10.76 6.33 -12.28
N GLY A 61 -10.17 7.53 -12.29
CA GLY A 61 -9.37 7.98 -11.16
C GLY A 61 -10.21 8.37 -9.94
N LEU A 62 -11.39 8.98 -10.11
CA LEU A 62 -12.31 9.25 -8.99
C LEU A 62 -12.68 7.97 -8.24
N PHE A 63 -13.10 6.91 -8.95
CA PHE A 63 -13.42 5.62 -8.32
C PHE A 63 -12.20 4.99 -7.65
N SER A 64 -11.03 5.10 -8.27
CA SER A 64 -9.77 4.60 -7.72
C SER A 64 -9.45 5.24 -6.36
N GLY A 65 -9.61 6.55 -6.24
CA GLY A 65 -9.38 7.26 -4.97
C GLY A 65 -10.46 7.01 -3.92
N ILE A 66 -11.72 6.79 -4.32
CA ILE A 66 -12.79 6.33 -3.40
C ILE A 66 -12.44 4.96 -2.81
N ILE A 67 -12.11 3.98 -3.66
CA ILE A 67 -11.73 2.62 -3.26
C ILE A 67 -10.53 2.67 -2.31
N TRP A 68 -9.50 3.45 -2.67
CA TRP A 68 -8.33 3.60 -1.83
C TRP A 68 -8.68 4.21 -0.46
N THR A 69 -9.51 5.25 -0.42
CA THR A 69 -9.87 5.94 0.83
C THR A 69 -10.58 5.00 1.80
N VAL A 70 -11.53 4.19 1.30
CA VAL A 70 -12.21 3.17 2.10
C VAL A 70 -11.20 2.15 2.64
N GLY A 71 -10.31 1.65 1.78
CA GLY A 71 -9.24 0.74 2.15
C GLY A 71 -8.32 1.34 3.23
N ASN A 72 -7.91 2.60 3.08
CA ASN A 72 -6.99 3.26 4.01
C ASN A 72 -7.63 3.51 5.39
N ILE A 73 -8.91 3.90 5.46
CA ILE A 73 -9.61 4.05 6.74
C ILE A 73 -9.59 2.72 7.51
N LEU A 74 -9.90 1.61 6.84
CA LEU A 74 -9.84 0.26 7.42
C LEU A 74 -8.41 -0.10 7.85
N ALA A 75 -7.40 0.26 7.05
CA ALA A 75 -5.99 0.06 7.39
C ALA A 75 -5.62 0.81 8.68
N LEU A 76 -6.02 2.07 8.81
CA LEU A 76 -5.74 2.90 9.98
C LEU A 76 -6.38 2.32 11.25
N TYR A 77 -7.62 1.82 11.16
CA TYR A 77 -8.25 1.10 12.28
C TYR A 77 -7.51 -0.20 12.60
N SER A 78 -7.07 -0.95 11.59
CA SER A 78 -6.28 -2.17 11.82
C SER A 78 -4.96 -1.86 12.53
N VAL A 79 -4.21 -0.84 12.10
CA VAL A 79 -2.94 -0.44 12.73
C VAL A 79 -3.14 -0.10 14.20
N ARG A 80 -4.24 0.58 14.57
CA ARG A 80 -4.56 0.89 15.98
C ARG A 80 -4.85 -0.37 16.82
N LEU A 81 -5.41 -1.42 16.22
CA LEU A 81 -5.86 -2.62 16.92
C LEU A 81 -4.80 -3.72 17.04
N ILE A 82 -3.95 -3.90 16.03
CA ILE A 82 -2.98 -5.01 15.98
C ILE A 82 -1.53 -4.58 15.71
N GLY A 83 -1.29 -3.28 15.47
CA GLY A 83 0.03 -2.71 15.22
C GLY A 83 0.47 -2.76 13.75
N LEU A 84 1.40 -1.87 13.37
CA LEU A 84 1.86 -1.71 11.99
C LEU A 84 2.55 -2.98 11.44
N SER A 85 3.42 -3.58 12.26
CA SER A 85 4.17 -4.80 11.89
C SER A 85 3.28 -6.00 11.56
N ARG A 86 2.02 -6.04 12.03
CA ARG A 86 1.05 -7.08 11.69
C ARG A 86 0.09 -6.68 10.58
N THR A 87 -0.40 -5.43 10.61
CA THR A 87 -1.32 -4.93 9.58
C THR A 87 -0.68 -4.93 8.20
N SER A 88 0.57 -4.47 8.08
CA SER A 88 1.22 -4.30 6.78
C SER A 88 1.37 -5.63 6.00
N PRO A 89 1.91 -6.72 6.58
CA PRO A 89 1.97 -8.01 5.89
C PRO A 89 0.60 -8.56 5.49
N PHE A 90 -0.42 -8.42 6.36
CA PHE A 90 -1.77 -8.88 6.05
C PHE A 90 -2.39 -8.10 4.88
N LEU A 91 -2.29 -6.77 4.90
CA LEU A 91 -2.79 -5.91 3.85
C LEU A 91 -2.13 -6.25 2.51
N ALA A 92 -0.81 -6.42 2.52
CA ALA A 92 -0.02 -6.77 1.35
C ALA A 92 -0.46 -8.12 0.75
N GLY A 93 -0.66 -9.15 1.56
CA GLY A 93 -1.07 -10.47 1.07
C GLY A 93 -2.38 -10.45 0.29
N PHE A 94 -3.42 -9.82 0.84
CA PHE A 94 -4.70 -9.69 0.14
C PHE A 94 -4.61 -8.78 -1.09
N SER A 95 -3.80 -7.73 -1.02
CA SER A 95 -3.54 -6.82 -2.15
C SER A 95 -2.87 -7.54 -3.32
N ILE A 96 -1.89 -8.41 -3.05
CA ILE A 96 -1.23 -9.26 -4.05
C ILE A 96 -2.25 -10.15 -4.73
N LEU A 97 -3.03 -10.91 -3.95
CA LEU A 97 -4.03 -11.83 -4.50
C LEU A 97 -5.04 -11.13 -5.40
N VAL A 98 -5.55 -9.98 -4.97
CA VAL A 98 -6.52 -9.18 -5.74
C VAL A 98 -5.90 -8.68 -7.04
N SER A 99 -4.73 -8.05 -6.98
CA SER A 99 -4.07 -7.50 -8.18
C SER A 99 -3.73 -8.58 -9.21
N PHE A 100 -3.23 -9.74 -8.76
CA PHE A 100 -2.91 -10.87 -9.62
C PHE A 100 -4.17 -11.46 -10.26
N THR A 101 -5.25 -11.60 -9.48
CA THR A 101 -6.54 -12.11 -9.97
C THR A 101 -7.15 -11.20 -11.03
N TRP A 102 -7.19 -9.88 -10.79
CA TRP A 102 -7.67 -8.92 -11.79
C TRP A 102 -6.80 -8.91 -13.03
N GLY A 103 -5.48 -8.96 -12.87
CA GLY A 103 -4.53 -8.98 -13.97
C GLY A 103 -4.74 -10.16 -14.93
N ILE A 104 -4.94 -11.37 -14.40
CA ILE A 104 -5.19 -12.55 -15.23
C ILE A 104 -6.62 -12.58 -15.76
N LEU A 105 -7.63 -12.41 -14.90
CA LEU A 105 -9.03 -12.68 -15.29
C LEU A 105 -9.68 -11.53 -16.07
N PHE A 106 -9.31 -10.29 -15.78
CA PHE A 106 -9.96 -9.11 -16.37
C PHE A 106 -9.08 -8.43 -17.41
N PHE A 107 -7.78 -8.28 -17.12
CA PHE A 107 -6.83 -7.66 -18.06
C PHE A 107 -6.18 -8.66 -19.02
N ASN A 108 -6.44 -9.96 -18.86
CA ASN A 108 -5.90 -11.03 -19.71
C ASN A 108 -4.37 -10.95 -19.86
N GLU A 109 -3.65 -10.55 -18.80
CA GLU A 109 -2.19 -10.55 -18.79
C GLU A 109 -1.65 -11.98 -18.92
N LYS A 110 -0.69 -12.17 -19.83
CA LYS A 110 -0.12 -13.48 -20.14
C LYS A 110 1.25 -13.63 -19.49
N PHE A 111 1.49 -14.80 -18.92
CA PHE A 111 2.79 -15.23 -18.41
C PHE A 111 3.42 -16.23 -19.37
N ASN A 112 4.75 -16.19 -19.50
CA ASN A 112 5.48 -17.21 -20.25
C ASN A 112 5.46 -18.54 -19.48
N TYR A 113 5.52 -18.46 -18.15
CA TYR A 113 5.55 -19.59 -17.23
C TYR A 113 4.49 -19.43 -16.13
N MET A 114 3.21 -19.69 -16.45
CA MET A 114 2.09 -19.54 -15.52
C MET A 114 2.27 -20.31 -14.19
N ILE A 115 2.82 -21.52 -14.25
CA ILE A 115 3.08 -22.33 -13.04
C ILE A 115 4.11 -21.64 -12.14
N LEU A 116 5.14 -21.02 -12.74
CA LEU A 116 6.15 -20.27 -12.00
C LEU A 116 5.55 -19.02 -11.37
N ALA A 117 4.66 -18.31 -12.07
CA ALA A 117 3.95 -17.15 -11.52
C ALA A 117 3.10 -17.53 -10.29
N ILE A 118 2.33 -18.63 -10.37
CA ILE A 118 1.53 -19.12 -9.24
C ILE A 118 2.43 -19.54 -8.08
N ALA A 119 3.51 -20.28 -8.35
CA ALA A 119 4.47 -20.68 -7.33
C ALA A 119 5.15 -19.47 -6.67
N ALA A 120 5.47 -18.45 -7.45
CA ALA A 120 6.07 -17.20 -6.98
C ALA A 120 5.12 -16.43 -6.05
N ILE A 121 3.85 -16.28 -6.43
CA ILE A 121 2.82 -15.68 -5.56
C ILE A 121 2.67 -16.49 -4.27
N GLY A 122 2.60 -17.82 -4.38
CA GLY A 122 2.55 -18.71 -3.21
C GLY A 122 3.73 -18.51 -2.26
N LEU A 123 4.94 -18.34 -2.80
CA LEU A 123 6.15 -18.09 -2.03
C LEU A 123 6.13 -16.72 -1.33
N ILE A 124 5.66 -15.66 -2.02
CA ILE A 124 5.49 -14.33 -1.40
C ILE A 124 4.51 -14.43 -0.23
N LEU A 125 3.34 -15.03 -0.45
CA LEU A 125 2.31 -15.18 0.56
C LEU A 125 2.77 -16.02 1.75
N ALA A 126 3.53 -17.09 1.50
CA ALA A 126 4.09 -17.93 2.54
C ALA A 126 5.13 -17.21 3.41
N GLY A 127 5.80 -16.17 2.89
CA GLY A 127 6.73 -15.35 3.66
C GLY A 127 6.05 -14.37 4.64
N LEU A 128 4.84 -13.89 4.35
CA LEU A 128 4.14 -12.86 5.15
C LEU A 128 3.89 -13.26 6.62
N PRO A 129 3.50 -14.51 6.96
CA PRO A 129 3.32 -14.93 8.35
C PRO A 129 4.62 -14.90 9.18
N PHE A 130 5.77 -15.19 8.58
CA PHE A 130 7.06 -15.16 9.27
C PHE A 130 7.45 -13.74 9.66
N VAL A 131 7.05 -12.77 8.85
CA VAL A 131 7.29 -11.34 9.08
C VAL A 131 6.31 -10.77 10.13
N SER A 132 5.04 -11.19 10.13
CA SER A 132 4.00 -10.66 11.04
C SER A 132 4.05 -11.20 12.47
N ASN A 133 4.42 -12.48 12.66
CA ASN A 133 4.43 -13.13 13.98
C ASN A 133 5.63 -12.75 14.86
N ALA A 134 6.53 -11.89 14.37
CA ALA A 134 7.76 -11.51 15.06
C ALA A 134 7.59 -10.41 16.12
N ALA A 135 6.47 -9.67 16.11
CA ALA A 135 6.25 -8.51 16.99
C ALA A 135 5.74 -8.91 18.39
N LYS A 136 6.25 -8.25 19.46
CA LYS A 136 5.66 -8.30 20.82
C LYS A 136 4.30 -7.59 20.82
N SER A 137 3.34 -8.02 21.65
CA SER A 137 2.00 -7.38 21.67
C SER A 137 1.50 -6.97 23.06
N PRO A 138 0.85 -5.80 23.18
CA PRO A 138 -0.29 -5.59 24.08
C PRO A 138 -1.55 -6.33 23.56
N LEU A 139 -2.62 -6.38 24.36
CA LEU A 139 -3.92 -7.04 24.07
C LEU A 139 -4.34 -6.95 22.59
N ILE A 140 -4.22 -8.08 21.88
CA ILE A 140 -4.59 -8.21 20.47
C ILE A 140 -6.11 -8.24 20.34
N GLN A 141 -6.67 -7.34 19.56
CA GLN A 141 -8.08 -7.38 19.20
C GLN A 141 -8.26 -8.10 17.86
N LYS A 142 -8.89 -9.29 17.88
CA LYS A 142 -9.09 -10.13 16.68
C LYS A 142 -9.75 -9.38 15.51
N LYS A 143 -10.62 -8.39 15.80
CA LYS A 143 -11.26 -7.53 14.79
C LYS A 143 -10.27 -6.76 13.91
N GLY A 144 -9.05 -6.48 14.38
CA GLY A 144 -8.05 -5.77 13.59
C GLY A 144 -7.54 -6.56 12.38
N TYR A 145 -7.52 -7.90 12.45
CA TYR A 145 -7.18 -8.74 11.29
C TYR A 145 -8.26 -8.70 10.21
N LEU A 146 -9.53 -8.64 10.62
CA LEU A 146 -10.65 -8.48 9.68
C LEU A 146 -10.54 -7.15 8.92
N PHE A 147 -10.22 -6.06 9.62
CA PHE A 147 -9.99 -4.78 8.97
C PHE A 147 -8.75 -4.77 8.05
N ALA A 148 -7.67 -5.48 8.43
CA ALA A 148 -6.51 -5.62 7.55
C ALA A 148 -6.87 -6.37 6.25
N ALA A 149 -7.61 -7.47 6.37
CA ALA A 149 -8.05 -8.27 5.23
C ALA A 149 -8.98 -7.48 4.31
N ALA A 150 -10.01 -6.84 4.88
CA ALA A 150 -10.93 -6.00 4.11
C ALA A 150 -10.20 -4.82 3.44
N SER A 151 -9.27 -4.19 4.16
CA SER A 151 -8.42 -3.13 3.62
C SER A 151 -7.57 -3.62 2.44
N GLY A 152 -6.93 -4.79 2.55
CA GLY A 152 -6.13 -5.34 1.46
C GLY A 152 -6.97 -5.78 0.25
N LEU A 153 -8.19 -6.28 0.47
CA LEU A 153 -9.09 -6.66 -0.63
C LEU A 153 -9.61 -5.44 -1.39
N ILE A 154 -10.09 -4.43 -0.66
CA ILE A 154 -10.62 -3.19 -1.23
C ILE A 154 -9.48 -2.37 -1.81
N GLY A 155 -8.46 -2.09 -0.99
CA GLY A 155 -7.27 -1.32 -1.36
C GLY A 155 -6.48 -1.98 -2.48
N GLY A 156 -6.38 -3.31 -2.54
CA GLY A 156 -5.76 -4.02 -3.66
C GLY A 156 -6.43 -3.77 -5.02
N SER A 157 -7.69 -3.35 -5.01
CA SER A 157 -8.44 -3.02 -6.22
C SER A 157 -8.34 -1.55 -6.62
N TYR A 158 -7.59 -0.70 -5.91
CA TYR A 158 -7.67 0.74 -6.11
C TYR A 158 -7.17 1.19 -7.49
N VAL A 159 -6.24 0.49 -8.12
CA VAL A 159 -5.73 0.86 -9.47
C VAL A 159 -6.64 0.35 -10.59
N ILE A 160 -7.54 -0.60 -10.29
CA ILE A 160 -8.31 -1.33 -11.30
C ILE A 160 -9.20 -0.40 -12.14
N PRO A 161 -9.95 0.57 -11.59
CA PRO A 161 -10.76 1.45 -12.41
C PRO A 161 -9.92 2.28 -13.38
N MET A 162 -8.78 2.82 -12.94
CA MET A 162 -7.85 3.55 -13.81
C MET A 162 -7.24 2.67 -14.90
N GLN A 163 -6.92 1.41 -14.58
CA GLN A 163 -6.40 0.46 -15.57
C GLN A 163 -7.47 0.08 -16.59
N ALA A 164 -8.71 -0.16 -16.14
CA ALA A 164 -9.86 -0.52 -16.99
C ALA A 164 -10.25 0.58 -17.97
N THR A 165 -10.05 1.86 -17.60
CA THR A 165 -10.30 3.01 -18.48
C THR A 165 -9.05 3.48 -19.21
N HIS A 166 -7.96 2.72 -19.19
CA HIS A 166 -6.66 3.07 -19.80
C HIS A 166 -6.17 4.48 -19.41
N SER A 167 -6.42 4.86 -18.17
CA SER A 167 -6.24 6.22 -17.68
C SER A 167 -5.35 6.26 -16.44
N LEU A 168 -4.31 5.42 -16.41
CA LEU A 168 -3.35 5.38 -15.30
C LEU A 168 -2.66 6.73 -15.07
N GLN A 169 -2.24 7.39 -16.15
CA GLN A 169 -1.53 8.67 -16.07
C GLN A 169 -2.51 9.84 -15.80
N SER A 170 -3.48 10.04 -16.69
CA SER A 170 -4.48 11.12 -16.58
C SER A 170 -5.38 10.99 -15.35
N GLY A 171 -5.59 9.77 -14.84
CA GLY A 171 -6.39 9.51 -13.65
C GLY A 171 -5.69 9.83 -12.32
N PHE A 172 -4.38 10.07 -12.30
CA PHE A 172 -3.63 10.30 -11.07
C PHE A 172 -4.10 11.53 -10.29
N PHE A 173 -4.37 12.64 -10.99
CA PHE A 173 -4.88 13.84 -10.34
C PHE A 173 -6.30 13.62 -9.79
N SER A 174 -7.19 13.04 -10.58
CA SER A 174 -8.57 12.75 -10.14
C SER A 174 -8.65 11.77 -8.95
N SER A 175 -7.78 10.75 -8.88
CA SER A 175 -7.71 9.87 -7.72
C SER A 175 -7.26 10.64 -6.48
N SER A 176 -6.25 11.49 -6.61
CA SER A 176 -5.80 12.37 -5.53
C SER A 176 -6.87 13.35 -5.07
N LEU A 177 -7.64 13.91 -6.02
CA LEU A 177 -8.74 14.83 -5.75
C LEU A 177 -9.88 14.14 -4.99
N SER A 178 -10.27 12.92 -5.36
CA SER A 178 -11.33 12.18 -4.66
C SER A 178 -10.91 11.77 -3.24
N ILE A 179 -9.65 11.37 -3.03
CA ILE A 179 -9.12 11.09 -1.69
C ILE A 179 -9.20 12.33 -0.79
N PHE A 180 -8.83 13.49 -1.34
CA PHE A 180 -8.97 14.78 -0.65
C PHE A 180 -10.43 15.14 -0.38
N ALA A 181 -11.30 15.01 -1.37
CA ALA A 181 -12.71 15.37 -1.29
C ALA A 181 -13.45 14.54 -0.23
N ILE A 182 -13.11 13.26 -0.06
CA ILE A 182 -13.63 12.41 1.03
C ILE A 182 -12.94 12.75 2.36
N GLY A 183 -11.63 13.02 2.34
CA GLY A 183 -10.84 13.29 3.52
C GLY A 183 -11.22 14.57 4.26
N ILE A 184 -11.50 15.67 3.54
CA ILE A 184 -11.80 16.97 4.15
C ILE A 184 -13.04 16.94 5.04
N PRO A 185 -14.21 16.41 4.61
CA PRO A 185 -15.35 16.27 5.50
C PRO A 185 -15.03 15.47 6.76
N LEU A 186 -14.26 14.38 6.66
CA LEU A 186 -13.83 13.60 7.84
C LEU A 186 -12.96 14.41 8.79
N LEU A 187 -12.06 15.24 8.27
CA LEU A 187 -11.25 16.18 9.05
C LEU A 187 -12.11 17.18 9.80
N LEU A 188 -13.08 17.79 9.13
CA LEU A 188 -13.97 18.79 9.72
C LEU A 188 -14.88 18.15 10.78
N LEU A 189 -15.41 16.96 10.51
CA LEU A 189 -16.24 16.19 11.45
C LEU A 189 -15.46 15.68 12.66
N SER A 190 -14.14 15.53 12.54
CA SER A 190 -13.29 15.09 13.65
C SER A 190 -13.35 16.04 14.85
N ARG A 191 -13.68 17.33 14.62
CA ARG A 191 -13.81 18.42 15.61
C ARG A 191 -12.63 18.57 16.58
N ARG A 192 -11.49 17.92 16.28
CA ARG A 192 -10.26 17.96 17.06
C ARG A 192 -9.13 18.17 16.09
N PHE A 193 -8.27 19.14 16.40
CA PHE A 193 -7.14 19.49 15.55
C PHE A 193 -5.83 19.25 16.31
N ILE A 194 -5.28 18.06 16.13
CA ILE A 194 -4.00 17.65 16.73
C ILE A 194 -2.90 17.91 15.71
N LYS A 195 -2.09 18.97 15.93
CA LYS A 195 -1.04 19.41 15.00
C LYS A 195 -0.08 18.29 14.57
N LYS A 196 0.32 17.42 15.51
CA LYS A 196 1.22 16.29 15.22
C LYS A 196 0.57 15.26 14.29
N GLU A 197 -0.70 14.93 14.49
CA GLU A 197 -1.46 14.02 13.60
C GLU A 197 -1.68 14.64 12.22
N MET A 198 -1.89 15.96 12.16
CA MET A 198 -2.00 16.69 10.89
C MET A 198 -0.71 16.59 10.07
N ALA A 199 0.43 16.90 10.68
CA ALA A 199 1.74 16.81 10.01
C ALA A 199 2.06 15.37 9.59
N ALA A 200 1.79 14.39 10.46
CA ALA A 200 1.96 12.98 10.14
C ALA A 200 1.08 12.53 8.97
N GLY A 201 -0.20 12.93 8.96
CA GLY A 201 -1.12 12.60 7.88
C GLY A 201 -0.69 13.22 6.55
N ILE A 202 -0.34 14.51 6.53
CA ILE A 202 0.13 15.19 5.30
C ILE A 202 1.39 14.49 4.76
N LEU A 203 2.39 14.22 5.61
CA LEU A 203 3.61 13.54 5.18
C LEU A 203 3.31 12.12 4.66
N SER A 204 2.40 11.40 5.32
CA SER A 204 1.98 10.07 4.89
C SER A 204 1.26 10.16 3.54
N GLY A 205 0.32 11.09 3.36
CA GLY A 205 -0.37 11.30 2.09
C GLY A 205 0.57 11.59 0.93
N SER A 206 1.58 12.42 1.15
CA SER A 206 2.60 12.69 0.11
C SER A 206 3.44 11.44 -0.17
N LEU A 207 3.89 10.70 0.85
CA LEU A 207 4.61 9.42 0.66
C LEU A 207 3.78 8.39 -0.11
N PHE A 208 2.49 8.29 0.20
CA PHE A 208 1.59 7.42 -0.55
C PHE A 208 1.58 7.80 -2.02
N ASN A 209 1.42 9.09 -2.33
CA ASN A 209 1.33 9.55 -3.71
C ASN A 209 2.65 9.44 -4.49
N VAL A 210 3.81 9.56 -3.85
CA VAL A 210 5.10 9.19 -4.45
C VAL A 210 5.07 7.72 -4.90
N GLY A 211 4.64 6.84 -3.99
CA GLY A 211 4.56 5.41 -4.30
C GLY A 211 3.48 5.07 -5.34
N SER A 212 2.37 5.81 -5.34
CA SER A 212 1.29 5.66 -6.32
C SER A 212 1.73 6.09 -7.71
N LEU A 213 2.44 7.21 -7.84
CA LEU A 213 3.02 7.63 -9.11
C LEU A 213 3.99 6.57 -9.65
N ALA A 214 4.85 6.04 -8.77
CA ALA A 214 5.83 5.01 -9.14
C ALA A 214 5.16 3.68 -9.53
N VAL A 215 4.12 3.22 -8.82
CA VAL A 215 3.43 1.96 -9.20
C VAL A 215 2.66 2.12 -10.51
N LEU A 216 2.04 3.28 -10.77
CA LEU A 216 1.33 3.51 -12.02
C LEU A 216 2.29 3.46 -13.22
N MET A 217 3.50 4.02 -13.06
CA MET A 217 4.60 3.88 -14.03
C MET A 217 5.08 2.43 -14.16
N ALA A 218 5.14 1.68 -13.07
CA ALA A 218 5.51 0.27 -13.14
C ALA A 218 4.44 -0.55 -13.89
N ILE A 219 3.16 -0.34 -13.60
CA ILE A 219 2.05 -1.05 -14.23
C ILE A 219 2.03 -0.79 -15.74
N SER A 220 2.27 0.45 -16.18
CA SER A 220 2.30 0.78 -17.61
C SER A 220 3.47 0.14 -18.36
N LEU A 221 4.54 -0.27 -17.66
CA LEU A 221 5.76 -0.82 -18.26
C LEU A 221 5.90 -2.34 -18.14
N ILE A 222 5.43 -2.94 -17.04
CA ILE A 222 5.61 -4.37 -16.73
C ILE A 222 4.31 -5.08 -16.32
N GLY A 223 3.15 -4.43 -16.42
CA GLY A 223 1.84 -5.03 -16.12
C GLY A 223 1.49 -5.05 -14.63
N ILE A 224 0.20 -5.16 -14.31
CA ILE A 224 -0.30 -5.13 -12.93
C ILE A 224 0.06 -6.40 -12.17
N THR A 225 0.10 -7.54 -12.85
CA THR A 225 0.39 -8.84 -12.22
C THR A 225 1.83 -8.95 -11.71
N ILE A 226 2.77 -8.17 -12.25
CA ILE A 226 4.17 -8.11 -11.81
C ILE A 226 4.44 -6.86 -10.97
N ALA A 227 4.03 -5.68 -11.45
CA ALA A 227 4.33 -4.41 -10.78
C ALA A 227 3.76 -4.34 -9.37
N TYR A 228 2.50 -4.76 -9.20
CA TYR A 228 1.82 -4.61 -7.91
C TYR A 228 2.39 -5.56 -6.86
N PRO A 229 2.59 -6.87 -7.11
CA PRO A 229 3.21 -7.74 -6.10
C PRO A 229 4.64 -7.35 -5.72
N ILE A 230 5.45 -6.86 -6.66
CA ILE A 230 6.78 -6.30 -6.33
C ILE A 230 6.63 -5.07 -5.42
N SER A 231 5.69 -4.18 -5.71
CA SER A 231 5.42 -2.99 -4.88
C SER A 231 4.94 -3.38 -3.47
N GLN A 232 4.29 -4.54 -3.30
CA GLN A 232 3.86 -5.06 -2.00
C GLN A 232 5.02 -5.60 -1.13
N THR A 233 6.24 -5.70 -1.68
CA THR A 233 7.46 -5.85 -0.87
C THR A 233 7.69 -4.66 0.08
N ALA A 234 6.90 -3.58 -0.05
CA ALA A 234 6.70 -2.53 0.95
C ALA A 234 6.60 -3.03 2.39
N THR A 235 5.98 -4.21 2.59
CA THR A 235 5.90 -4.87 3.90
C THR A 235 7.27 -5.07 4.54
N LEU A 236 8.31 -5.39 3.77
CA LEU A 236 9.66 -5.58 4.28
C LEU A 236 10.24 -4.28 4.83
N PHE A 237 9.99 -3.15 4.15
CA PHE A 237 10.39 -1.83 4.61
C PHE A 237 9.61 -1.41 5.86
N ALA A 238 8.29 -1.62 5.88
CA ALA A 238 7.45 -1.34 7.04
C ALA A 238 7.90 -2.11 8.29
N VAL A 239 8.24 -3.39 8.12
CA VAL A 239 8.75 -4.23 9.22
C VAL A 239 10.18 -3.86 9.60
N SER A 240 11.02 -3.45 8.65
CA SER A 240 12.35 -2.93 8.94
C SER A 240 12.29 -1.68 9.82
N TRP A 241 11.37 -0.75 9.56
CA TRP A 241 11.10 0.37 10.46
C TRP A 241 10.57 -0.08 11.83
N GLY A 242 9.73 -1.13 11.86
CA GLY A 242 9.28 -1.80 13.08
C GLY A 242 10.43 -2.35 13.94
N ILE A 243 11.46 -2.92 13.32
CA ILE A 243 12.66 -3.45 13.99
C ILE A 243 13.58 -2.29 14.43
N LEU A 244 14.01 -1.46 13.47
CA LEU A 244 15.12 -0.51 13.64
C LEU A 244 14.71 0.73 14.44
N TYR A 245 13.51 1.26 14.16
CA TYR A 245 13.06 2.54 14.74
C TYR A 245 12.09 2.32 15.90
N PHE A 246 11.04 1.53 15.72
CA PHE A 246 10.02 1.31 16.75
C PHE A 246 10.38 0.20 17.75
N ARG A 247 11.40 -0.62 17.45
CA ARG A 247 11.87 -1.73 18.30
C ARG A 247 10.75 -2.69 18.72
N GLU A 248 9.79 -2.95 17.82
CA GLU A 248 8.65 -3.87 18.06
C GLU A 248 9.09 -5.35 18.05
N ILE A 249 10.23 -5.64 17.41
CA ILE A 249 10.80 -6.97 17.21
C ILE A 249 12.23 -6.95 17.77
N VAL A 250 12.38 -7.39 19.03
CA VAL A 250 13.67 -7.27 19.77
C VAL A 250 14.40 -8.62 19.88
N HIS A 251 13.68 -9.74 19.89
CA HIS A 251 14.28 -11.05 20.13
C HIS A 251 14.93 -11.64 18.87
N ARG A 252 16.14 -12.19 19.02
CA ARG A 252 16.93 -12.80 17.93
C ARG A 252 16.15 -13.86 17.14
N ASN A 253 15.37 -14.70 17.83
CA ASN A 253 14.52 -15.71 17.18
C ASN A 253 13.44 -15.09 16.29
N ASN A 254 12.92 -13.92 16.67
CA ASN A 254 11.92 -13.20 15.87
C ASN A 254 12.57 -12.48 14.68
N ILE A 255 13.79 -11.97 14.84
CA ILE A 255 14.57 -11.40 13.73
C ILE A 255 14.89 -12.48 12.69
N LEU A 256 15.29 -13.69 13.11
CA LEU A 256 15.52 -14.80 12.19
C LEU A 256 14.26 -15.16 11.38
N LYS A 257 13.08 -15.19 12.01
CA LYS A 257 11.81 -15.38 11.29
C LYS A 257 11.58 -14.28 10.25
N VAL A 258 11.83 -13.02 10.59
CA VAL A 258 11.71 -11.92 9.62
C VAL A 258 12.67 -12.09 8.46
N ILE A 259 13.92 -12.49 8.71
CA ILE A 259 14.92 -12.74 7.66
C ILE A 259 14.46 -13.86 6.74
N THR A 260 13.97 -14.99 7.29
CA THR A 260 13.43 -16.09 6.49
C THR A 260 12.25 -15.63 5.64
N GLY A 261 11.28 -14.92 6.23
CA GLY A 261 10.12 -14.40 5.51
C GLY A 261 10.50 -13.38 4.43
N ALA A 262 11.47 -12.51 4.71
CA ALA A 262 12.02 -11.57 3.74
C ALA A 262 12.68 -12.27 2.57
N GLY A 263 13.47 -13.32 2.84
CA GLY A 263 14.05 -14.17 1.81
C GLY A 263 12.98 -14.79 0.89
N MET A 264 11.91 -15.35 1.48
CA MET A 264 10.79 -15.92 0.71
C MET A 264 10.10 -14.86 -0.16
N ILE A 265 9.80 -13.68 0.39
CA ILE A 265 9.15 -12.59 -0.33
C ILE A 265 10.03 -12.09 -1.49
N LEU A 266 11.32 -11.89 -1.25
CA LEU A 266 12.25 -11.42 -2.30
C LEU A 266 12.47 -12.47 -3.38
N CYS A 267 12.65 -13.74 -3.01
CA CYS A 267 12.75 -14.84 -3.98
C CYS A 267 11.48 -14.95 -4.82
N GLY A 268 10.30 -14.89 -4.18
CA GLY A 268 9.02 -14.91 -4.89
C GLY A 268 8.87 -13.72 -5.83
N ALA A 269 9.26 -12.51 -5.42
CA ALA A 269 9.24 -11.34 -6.30
C ALA A 269 10.15 -11.50 -7.53
N VAL A 270 11.36 -12.06 -7.35
CA VAL A 270 12.28 -12.35 -8.46
C VAL A 270 11.72 -13.41 -9.40
N LEU A 271 11.18 -14.50 -8.86
CA LEU A 271 10.57 -15.56 -9.68
C LEU A 271 9.36 -15.05 -10.46
N LEU A 272 8.54 -14.20 -9.84
CA LEU A 272 7.39 -13.59 -10.51
C LEU A 272 7.80 -12.67 -11.66
N ALA A 273 8.91 -11.96 -11.50
CA ALA A 273 9.46 -11.10 -12.55
C ALA A 273 10.03 -11.91 -13.73
N ILE A 274 10.45 -13.16 -13.50
CA ILE A 274 10.98 -14.05 -14.55
C ILE A 274 9.87 -14.83 -15.27
N ALA A 275 8.76 -15.11 -14.59
CA ALA A 275 7.63 -15.89 -15.10
C ALA A 275 6.94 -15.25 -16.32
#